data_AF-A0A4S9XIS0-F1
#
_entry.id   AF-A0A4S9XIS0-F1
#
_cell.length_a   1.000
_cell.length_b   1.000
_cell.length_c   1.000
_cell.angle_alpha   90.00
_cell.angle_beta   90.00
_cell.angle_gamma   90.00
#
_symmetry.space_group_name_H-M   'P 1'
#
loop_
_entity.id
_entity.type
_entity.pdbx_description
1 polymer ?
#
loop_
_entity_poly.entity_id
_entity_poly.type
_entity_poly.pdbx_seq_one_letter_code
_entity_poly.pdbx_strand_id
1 'polypeptide(L)'
;MDRTVTTHCDNGLTITTYDASVITKDCSLALFNSCMATDEEIATLRNIVGPDTPLSEPPRGIYSFSHFAALVQRSQSLDKDKNNICTAVLPVSLAKEIISAQTSYLITGMISATTLDDIKLAFLSSKPLSNLVTKLQTGKKWFARMDDCSPKDSEKQPLPISSTSELILCLSTSNRARGDFEAHIQDEKPIHLFLHPWDVTMNQSVEFRCFVPPWKPEGCRITAISQYHWYLPFPSDDFTPRLVIDLAVSFATASLQDILATALEKGIYKDLKTWGFSFDIVVKGICPAGGNVEVVEINPFGARRGVEVRILV
;
A
#
# COMPACT_ATOMS: atom_id res chain seq x y z
N MET A 1 34.37 10.73 -7.21
CA MET A 1 33.89 9.33 -7.28
C MET A 1 32.44 9.38 -7.70
N ASP A 2 32.05 8.59 -8.70
CA ASP A 2 30.65 8.50 -9.12
C ASP A 2 29.83 8.03 -7.92
N ARG A 3 28.86 8.87 -7.52
CA ARG A 3 28.00 8.63 -6.35
C ARG A 3 26.79 7.75 -6.68
N THR A 4 26.82 7.15 -7.87
CA THR A 4 25.80 6.29 -8.45
C THR A 4 26.51 5.21 -9.24
N VAL A 5 26.12 3.96 -9.05
CA VAL A 5 26.66 2.82 -9.81
C VAL A 5 25.51 2.21 -10.59
N THR A 6 25.65 2.22 -11.91
CA THR A 6 24.70 1.59 -12.84
C THR A 6 25.33 0.34 -13.43
N THR A 7 24.67 -0.79 -13.29
CA THR A 7 25.10 -2.10 -13.83
C THR A 7 24.07 -2.59 -14.84
N HIS A 8 24.51 -2.82 -16.08
CA HIS A 8 23.70 -3.47 -17.10
C HIS A 8 23.73 -4.99 -16.92
N CYS A 9 22.57 -5.61 -16.98
CA CYS A 9 22.38 -7.04 -16.79
C CYS A 9 22.22 -7.75 -18.13
N ASP A 10 22.60 -9.03 -18.20
CA ASP A 10 22.52 -9.84 -19.44
C ASP A 10 21.10 -9.98 -20.00
N ASN A 11 20.08 -9.77 -19.17
CA ASN A 11 18.67 -9.81 -19.56
C ASN A 11 18.11 -8.44 -20.01
N GLY A 12 18.98 -7.45 -20.24
CA GLY A 12 18.58 -6.11 -20.67
C GLY A 12 18.03 -5.22 -19.56
N LEU A 13 18.01 -5.69 -18.31
CA LEU A 13 17.69 -4.87 -17.14
C LEU A 13 18.89 -4.02 -16.72
N THR A 14 18.61 -2.91 -16.05
CA THR A 14 19.62 -2.05 -15.47
C THR A 14 19.38 -1.94 -13.96
N ILE A 15 20.44 -2.09 -13.18
CA ILE A 15 20.42 -1.89 -11.73
C ILE A 15 21.17 -0.61 -11.44
N THR A 16 20.50 0.36 -10.82
CA THR A 16 21.12 1.60 -10.37
C THR A 16 21.10 1.64 -8.85
N THR A 17 22.28 1.72 -8.25
CA THR A 17 22.45 1.90 -6.80
C THR A 17 22.98 3.31 -6.51
N TYR A 18 22.48 3.90 -5.43
CA TYR A 18 22.87 5.23 -4.97
C TYR A 18 23.63 5.10 -3.65
N ASP A 19 24.70 5.88 -3.51
CA ASP A 19 25.40 5.98 -2.23
C ASP A 19 24.49 6.66 -1.18
N ALA A 20 24.41 6.15 0.04
CA ALA A 20 23.56 6.75 1.07
C ALA A 20 23.93 8.22 1.36
N SER A 21 25.17 8.64 1.12
CA SER A 21 25.61 10.03 1.27
C SER A 21 25.03 11.00 0.23
N VAL A 22 24.45 10.51 -0.88
CA VAL A 22 23.65 11.37 -1.77
C VAL A 22 22.23 11.58 -1.29
N ILE A 23 21.79 10.84 -0.28
CA ILE A 23 20.46 10.96 0.32
C ILE A 23 20.53 12.02 1.44
N THR A 24 20.18 13.26 1.12
CA THR A 24 20.02 14.32 2.11
C THR A 24 18.62 14.25 2.74
N LYS A 25 18.52 14.47 4.06
CA LYS A 25 17.22 14.49 4.78
C LYS A 25 16.35 15.71 4.46
N ASP A 26 16.84 16.64 3.63
CA ASP A 26 16.24 17.96 3.45
C ASP A 26 15.14 18.01 2.38
N CYS A 27 14.78 16.88 1.76
CA CYS A 27 13.74 16.79 0.72
C CYS A 27 13.89 17.87 -0.37
N SER A 28 15.13 18.32 -0.64
CA SER A 28 15.36 19.42 -1.56
C SER A 28 14.98 19.01 -2.99
N LEU A 29 14.21 19.87 -3.66
CA LEU A 29 13.65 19.69 -5.02
C LEU A 29 14.69 19.33 -6.10
N ALA A 30 15.97 19.56 -5.83
CA ALA A 30 17.07 19.27 -6.75
C ALA A 30 17.64 17.84 -6.63
N LEU A 31 17.33 17.11 -5.55
CA LEU A 31 17.85 15.77 -5.27
C LEU A 31 16.78 14.68 -5.29
N PHE A 32 15.52 15.07 -5.10
CA PHE A 32 14.38 14.18 -5.15
C PHE A 32 13.50 14.59 -6.33
N ASN A 33 13.35 13.68 -7.31
CA ASN A 33 12.44 13.85 -8.46
C ASN A 33 10.97 13.81 -8.01
N SER A 34 10.58 14.67 -7.08
CA SER A 34 9.24 15.25 -7.07
C SER A 34 9.22 16.28 -8.22
N CYS A 35 9.29 15.79 -9.46
CA CYS A 35 9.08 16.65 -10.62
C CYS A 35 7.58 16.91 -10.73
N MET A 36 7.17 18.16 -10.57
CA MET A 36 5.98 18.62 -11.27
C MET A 36 6.39 18.65 -12.73
N ALA A 37 5.90 17.69 -13.51
CA ALA A 37 6.17 17.66 -14.94
C ALA A 37 5.67 19.00 -15.54
N THR A 38 6.57 19.72 -16.18
CA THR A 38 6.24 20.89 -17.00
C THR A 38 5.28 20.48 -18.10
N ASP A 39 4.53 21.43 -18.67
CA ASP A 39 3.63 21.15 -19.79
C ASP A 39 4.36 20.48 -20.97
N GLU A 40 5.65 20.80 -21.17
CA GLU A 40 6.53 20.19 -22.16
C GLU A 40 6.91 18.73 -21.83
N GLU A 41 7.20 18.43 -20.56
CA GLU A 41 7.43 17.05 -20.10
C GLU A 41 6.15 16.22 -20.17
N ILE A 42 5.00 16.80 -19.83
CA ILE A 42 3.69 16.16 -20.01
C ILE A 42 3.41 15.89 -21.49
N ALA A 43 3.71 16.86 -22.37
CA ALA A 43 3.57 16.67 -23.82
C ALA A 43 4.51 15.58 -24.35
N THR A 44 5.73 15.50 -23.83
CA THR A 44 6.70 14.46 -24.16
C THR A 44 6.24 13.08 -23.66
N LEU A 45 5.76 13.00 -22.42
CA LEU A 45 5.16 11.80 -21.87
C LEU A 45 3.97 11.35 -22.70
N ARG A 46 3.08 12.25 -23.13
CA ARG A 46 1.97 11.94 -24.03
C ARG A 46 2.41 11.35 -25.36
N ASN A 47 3.58 11.73 -25.89
CA ASN A 47 4.13 11.09 -27.08
C ASN A 47 4.57 9.64 -26.81
N ILE A 48 4.99 9.34 -25.57
CA ILE A 48 5.46 8.01 -25.14
C ILE A 48 4.29 7.10 -24.73
N VAL A 49 3.41 7.56 -23.84
CA VAL A 49 2.26 6.78 -23.33
C VAL A 49 1.06 6.83 -24.30
N GLY A 50 1.06 7.78 -25.22
CA GLY A 50 0.00 8.00 -26.20
C GLY A 50 -1.01 9.08 -25.76
N PRO A 51 -1.64 9.77 -26.73
CA PRO A 51 -2.55 10.89 -26.47
C PRO A 51 -3.80 10.49 -25.67
N ASP A 52 -4.16 9.21 -25.69
CA ASP A 52 -5.35 8.68 -25.02
C ASP A 52 -5.11 8.28 -23.55
N THR A 53 -3.88 8.43 -23.04
CA THR A 53 -3.59 8.12 -21.63
C THR A 53 -4.26 9.17 -20.74
N PRO A 54 -5.16 8.77 -19.82
CA PRO A 54 -5.83 9.73 -18.96
C PRO A 54 -4.83 10.47 -18.06
N LEU A 55 -4.94 11.81 -17.99
CA LEU A 55 -4.19 12.64 -17.03
C LEU A 55 -4.98 12.97 -15.77
N SER A 56 -6.25 12.61 -15.73
CA SER A 56 -7.11 12.75 -14.54
C SER A 56 -6.67 11.80 -13.43
N GLU A 57 -7.21 11.97 -12.23
CA GLU A 57 -7.06 10.94 -11.20
C GLU A 57 -7.77 9.66 -11.64
N PRO A 58 -7.21 8.46 -11.39
CA PRO A 58 -7.90 7.23 -11.73
C PRO A 58 -9.20 7.07 -10.92
N PRO A 59 -10.08 6.12 -11.23
CA PRO A 59 -11.17 5.75 -10.35
C PRO A 59 -10.59 5.24 -9.01
N ARG A 60 -11.24 5.56 -7.89
CA ARG A 60 -10.74 5.16 -6.56
C ARG A 60 -10.85 3.65 -6.32
N GLY A 61 -12.00 3.08 -6.67
CA GLY A 61 -12.37 1.70 -6.32
C GLY A 61 -11.65 0.58 -7.08
N ILE A 62 -10.98 0.87 -8.20
CA ILE A 62 -10.34 -0.20 -9.02
C ILE A 62 -9.08 -0.78 -8.34
N TYR A 63 -8.59 -0.13 -7.28
CA TYR A 63 -7.44 -0.57 -6.50
C TYR A 63 -7.82 -1.01 -5.08
N SER A 64 -9.12 -1.06 -4.76
CA SER A 64 -9.59 -1.38 -3.41
C SER A 64 -9.01 -2.72 -2.93
N PHE A 65 -8.48 -2.72 -1.71
CA PHE A 65 -7.84 -3.89 -1.14
C PHE A 65 -8.74 -5.13 -1.15
N SER A 66 -10.05 -4.98 -0.94
CA SER A 66 -11.04 -6.06 -1.02
C SER A 66 -11.00 -6.85 -2.35
N HIS A 67 -10.62 -6.25 -3.47
CA HIS A 67 -10.46 -6.96 -4.74
C HIS A 67 -9.28 -7.94 -4.70
N PHE A 68 -8.20 -7.55 -4.02
CA PHE A 68 -6.92 -8.28 -4.01
C PHE A 68 -6.61 -8.95 -2.68
N ALA A 69 -7.46 -8.81 -1.67
CA ALA A 69 -7.21 -9.28 -0.31
C ALA A 69 -6.83 -10.77 -0.27
N ALA A 70 -7.55 -11.60 -1.02
CA ALA A 70 -7.26 -13.03 -1.11
C ALA A 70 -5.91 -13.32 -1.78
N LEU A 71 -5.53 -12.57 -2.82
CA LEU A 71 -4.22 -12.70 -3.46
C LEU A 71 -3.10 -12.33 -2.49
N VAL A 72 -3.22 -11.19 -1.81
CA VAL A 72 -2.25 -10.71 -0.83
C VAL A 72 -2.11 -11.72 0.32
N GLN A 73 -3.23 -12.15 0.91
CA GLN A 73 -3.25 -13.11 2.01
C GLN A 73 -2.63 -14.46 1.62
N ARG A 74 -2.89 -14.96 0.41
CA ARG A 74 -2.23 -16.18 -0.11
C ARG A 74 -0.74 -16.00 -0.26
N SER A 75 -0.29 -14.88 -0.84
CA SER A 75 1.13 -14.60 -1.01
C SER A 75 1.88 -14.58 0.34
N GLN A 76 1.20 -14.14 1.39
CA GLN A 76 1.71 -14.09 2.76
C GLN A 76 1.44 -15.37 3.57
N SER A 77 0.94 -16.44 2.94
CA SER A 77 0.54 -17.70 3.61
C SER A 77 -0.46 -17.53 4.77
N LEU A 78 -1.23 -16.43 4.80
CA LEU A 78 -2.20 -16.13 5.85
C LEU A 78 -3.52 -16.90 5.67
N ASP A 79 -3.80 -17.36 4.46
CA ASP A 79 -5.01 -18.11 4.10
C ASP A 79 -5.04 -19.54 4.65
N LYS A 80 -3.87 -20.07 5.05
CA LYS A 80 -3.71 -21.43 5.60
C LYS A 80 -4.41 -21.63 6.95
N ASP A 81 -4.57 -20.56 7.72
CA ASP A 81 -5.32 -20.58 8.98
C ASP A 81 -6.32 -19.42 9.01
N LYS A 82 -7.61 -19.76 8.94
CA LYS A 82 -8.71 -18.80 9.02
C LYS A 82 -8.69 -17.97 10.31
N ASN A 83 -7.97 -18.41 11.35
CA ASN A 83 -7.81 -17.64 12.56
C ASN A 83 -6.84 -16.46 12.44
N ASN A 84 -6.04 -16.41 11.39
CA ASN A 84 -5.02 -15.39 11.17
C ASN A 84 -5.56 -14.16 10.44
N ILE A 85 -6.75 -14.20 9.85
CA ILE A 85 -7.33 -13.04 9.18
C ILE A 85 -8.69 -12.69 9.76
N CYS A 86 -9.01 -11.40 9.75
CA CYS A 86 -10.37 -10.93 10.00
C CYS A 86 -10.76 -9.92 8.92
N THR A 87 -11.98 -10.06 8.41
CA THR A 87 -12.61 -9.05 7.57
C THR A 87 -13.96 -8.73 8.18
N ALA A 88 -14.24 -7.44 8.33
CA ALA A 88 -15.52 -6.95 8.83
C ALA A 88 -15.98 -5.76 7.97
N VAL A 89 -17.28 -5.51 7.96
CA VAL A 89 -17.85 -4.31 7.32
C VAL A 89 -18.27 -3.35 8.43
N LEU A 90 -17.66 -2.16 8.45
CA LEU A 90 -17.97 -1.10 9.39
C LEU A 90 -19.32 -0.47 9.00
N PRO A 91 -20.31 -0.44 9.91
CA PRO A 91 -21.56 0.25 9.66
C PRO A 91 -21.33 1.74 9.36
N VAL A 92 -22.05 2.28 8.37
CA VAL A 92 -21.95 3.69 7.97
C VAL A 92 -22.22 4.65 9.13
N SER A 93 -23.16 4.33 10.02
CA SER A 93 -23.44 5.13 11.22
C SER A 93 -22.21 5.24 12.13
N LEU A 94 -21.53 4.12 12.36
CA LEU A 94 -20.34 4.05 13.20
C LEU A 94 -19.14 4.75 12.54
N ALA A 95 -18.99 4.62 11.21
CA ALA A 95 -17.99 5.39 10.47
C ALA A 95 -18.21 6.91 10.61
N LYS A 96 -19.46 7.37 10.55
CA LYS A 96 -19.82 8.79 10.77
C LYS A 96 -19.49 9.26 12.20
N GLU A 97 -19.71 8.41 13.21
CA GLU A 97 -19.33 8.72 14.60
C GLU A 97 -17.80 8.86 14.74
N ILE A 98 -17.02 7.97 14.12
CA ILE A 98 -15.55 8.07 14.11
C ILE A 98 -15.09 9.35 13.40
N ILE A 99 -15.66 9.68 12.24
CA ILE A 99 -15.38 10.93 11.52
C ILE A 99 -15.69 12.15 12.40
N SER A 100 -16.80 12.13 13.14
CA SER A 100 -17.17 13.20 14.06
C SER A 100 -16.17 13.35 15.21
N ALA A 101 -15.76 12.24 15.83
CA ALA A 101 -14.74 12.23 16.88
C ALA A 101 -13.40 12.78 16.37
N GLN A 102 -13.03 12.42 15.15
CA GLN A 102 -11.84 12.95 14.50
C GLN A 102 -11.95 14.44 14.16
N THR A 103 -13.12 14.95 13.77
CA THR A 103 -13.30 16.39 13.58
C THR A 103 -12.99 17.14 14.88
N SER A 104 -13.45 16.63 16.04
CA SER A 104 -13.06 17.18 17.35
C SER A 104 -11.56 17.05 17.61
N TYR A 105 -10.94 15.92 17.25
CA TYR A 105 -9.49 15.73 17.35
C TYR A 105 -8.70 16.76 16.53
N LEU A 106 -9.08 16.99 15.27
CA LEU A 106 -8.38 17.93 14.39
C LEU A 106 -8.46 19.37 14.89
N ILE A 107 -9.55 19.73 15.57
CA ILE A 107 -9.76 21.08 16.13
C ILE A 107 -9.03 21.24 17.48
N THR A 108 -9.06 20.22 18.33
CA THR A 108 -8.66 20.35 19.75
C THR A 108 -7.39 19.59 20.13
N GLY A 109 -6.88 18.72 19.26
CA GLY A 109 -5.79 17.79 19.53
C GLY A 109 -6.16 16.61 20.43
N MET A 110 -7.44 16.48 20.83
CA MET A 110 -7.93 15.51 21.80
C MET A 110 -9.28 14.93 21.38
N ILE A 111 -9.54 13.67 21.79
CA ILE A 111 -10.87 13.07 21.72
C ILE A 111 -11.32 12.82 23.16
N SER A 112 -12.56 13.19 23.49
CA SER A 112 -13.08 12.98 24.84
C SER A 112 -13.19 11.49 25.15
N ALA A 113 -12.91 11.11 26.41
CA ALA A 113 -13.04 9.71 26.85
C ALA A 113 -14.46 9.18 26.65
N THR A 114 -15.47 9.99 26.95
CA THR A 114 -16.88 9.66 26.74
C THR A 114 -17.17 9.33 25.27
N THR A 115 -16.68 10.14 24.32
CA THR A 115 -16.85 9.87 22.89
C THR A 115 -16.21 8.54 22.47
N LEU A 116 -15.01 8.24 22.97
CA LEU A 116 -14.35 6.96 22.68
C LEU A 116 -15.11 5.77 23.29
N ASP A 117 -15.64 5.92 24.49
CA ASP A 117 -16.44 4.89 25.17
C ASP A 117 -17.78 4.65 24.45
N ASP A 118 -18.44 5.69 23.95
CA ASP A 118 -19.67 5.58 23.15
C ASP A 118 -19.42 4.80 21.85
N ILE A 119 -18.38 5.18 21.09
CA ILE A 119 -17.96 4.48 19.87
C ILE A 119 -17.61 3.02 20.19
N LYS A 120 -16.90 2.79 21.30
CA LYS A 120 -16.55 1.44 21.75
C LYS A 120 -17.79 0.60 22.05
N LEU A 121 -18.77 1.16 22.74
CA LEU A 121 -20.02 0.47 23.03
C LEU A 121 -20.77 0.11 21.73
N ALA A 122 -20.77 1.01 20.75
CA ALA A 122 -21.32 0.74 19.42
C ALA A 122 -20.55 -0.37 18.67
N PHE A 123 -19.21 -0.38 18.73
CA PHE A 123 -18.39 -1.47 18.20
C PHE A 123 -18.73 -2.82 18.81
N LEU A 124 -18.79 -2.88 20.15
CA LEU A 124 -19.05 -4.11 20.90
C LEU A 124 -20.47 -4.65 20.65
N SER A 125 -21.43 -3.76 20.40
CA SER A 125 -22.84 -4.12 20.15
C SER A 125 -23.12 -4.45 18.68
N SER A 126 -22.18 -4.16 17.78
CA SER A 126 -22.36 -4.32 16.35
C SER A 126 -22.17 -5.77 15.90
N LYS A 127 -23.25 -6.41 15.46
CA LYS A 127 -23.23 -7.80 14.95
C LYS A 127 -22.24 -8.00 13.79
N PRO A 128 -22.17 -7.13 12.75
CA PRO A 128 -21.16 -7.23 11.70
C PRO A 128 -19.71 -7.20 12.19
N LEU A 129 -19.45 -6.62 13.36
CA LEU A 129 -18.10 -6.46 13.93
C LEU A 129 -17.78 -7.52 14.99
N SER A 130 -18.71 -8.41 15.32
CA SER A 130 -18.55 -9.41 16.39
C SER A 130 -17.27 -10.25 16.26
N ASN A 131 -16.96 -10.78 15.07
CA ASN A 131 -15.73 -11.53 14.83
C ASN A 131 -14.47 -10.65 15.03
N LEU A 132 -14.50 -9.41 14.54
CA LEU A 132 -13.40 -8.46 14.71
C LEU A 132 -13.14 -8.16 16.19
N VAL A 133 -14.20 -7.94 16.97
CA VAL A 133 -14.12 -7.75 18.42
C VAL A 133 -13.51 -8.97 19.10
N THR A 134 -13.96 -10.19 18.75
CA THR A 134 -13.38 -11.42 19.29
C THR A 134 -11.89 -11.55 18.97
N LYS A 135 -11.47 -11.18 17.75
CA LYS A 135 -10.04 -11.22 17.33
C LYS A 135 -9.19 -10.23 18.12
N LEU A 136 -9.71 -9.05 18.42
CA LEU A 136 -9.02 -8.04 19.24
C LEU A 136 -8.99 -8.39 20.73
N GLN A 137 -9.73 -9.41 21.17
CA GLN A 137 -9.70 -9.91 22.55
C GLN A 137 -8.68 -11.05 22.76
N THR A 138 -8.07 -11.57 21.70
CA THR A 138 -7.13 -12.70 21.82
C THR A 138 -5.74 -12.30 22.34
N GLY A 139 -5.48 -11.02 22.58
CA GLY A 139 -4.16 -10.48 22.96
C GLY A 139 -3.11 -10.52 21.83
N LYS A 140 -3.51 -10.87 20.60
CA LYS A 140 -2.63 -10.82 19.43
C LYS A 140 -2.44 -9.38 18.97
N LYS A 141 -1.31 -9.11 18.34
CA LYS A 141 -1.03 -7.85 17.64
C LYS A 141 -1.50 -7.94 16.21
N TRP A 142 -2.12 -6.88 15.71
CA TRP A 142 -2.76 -6.82 14.41
C TRP A 142 -2.32 -5.60 13.61
N PHE A 143 -2.17 -5.81 12.31
CA PHE A 143 -2.11 -4.77 11.30
C PHE A 143 -3.53 -4.50 10.80
N ALA A 144 -4.00 -3.26 11.00
CA ALA A 144 -5.31 -2.83 10.52
C ALA A 144 -5.20 -2.16 9.14
N ARG A 145 -6.21 -2.38 8.30
CA ARG A 145 -6.30 -1.81 6.96
C ARG A 145 -7.74 -1.66 6.49
N MET A 146 -7.98 -0.69 5.61
CA MET A 146 -9.20 -0.45 4.84
C MET A 146 -8.93 -0.64 3.34
N ASP A 147 -9.96 -0.43 2.51
CA ASP A 147 -9.85 -0.62 1.07
C ASP A 147 -8.79 0.29 0.43
N ASP A 148 -8.77 1.58 0.77
CA ASP A 148 -7.88 2.54 0.14
C ASP A 148 -6.59 2.79 0.92
N CYS A 149 -6.52 2.38 2.20
CA CYS A 149 -5.38 2.72 3.04
C CYS A 149 -5.22 1.87 4.30
N SER A 150 -4.03 1.98 4.91
CA SER A 150 -3.82 1.62 6.32
C SER A 150 -3.67 2.90 7.15
N PRO A 151 -4.16 2.93 8.40
CA PRO A 151 -4.11 4.10 9.29
C PRO A 151 -2.71 4.31 9.92
N LYS A 152 -1.65 4.15 9.13
CA LYS A 152 -0.24 4.27 9.57
C LYS A 152 0.12 5.69 10.03
N ASP A 153 -0.68 6.69 9.64
CA ASP A 153 -0.55 8.10 10.02
C ASP A 153 -1.27 8.46 11.34
N SER A 154 -1.86 7.47 12.02
CA SER A 154 -2.46 7.65 13.35
C SER A 154 -1.40 8.11 14.36
N GLU A 155 -1.56 9.32 14.86
CA GLU A 155 -0.60 9.95 15.78
C GLU A 155 -0.70 9.41 17.21
N LYS A 156 -1.92 9.21 17.71
CA LYS A 156 -2.14 8.80 19.12
C LYS A 156 -2.03 7.29 19.33
N GLN A 157 -2.29 6.51 18.28
CA GLN A 157 -2.19 5.06 18.34
C GLN A 157 -1.62 4.51 17.02
N PRO A 158 -0.29 4.41 16.89
CA PRO A 158 0.32 3.76 15.74
C PRO A 158 0.03 2.25 15.75
N LEU A 159 0.27 1.61 14.61
CA LEU A 159 0.24 0.15 14.50
C LEU A 159 1.47 -0.48 15.19
N PRO A 160 1.39 -1.73 15.66
CA PRO A 160 0.20 -2.60 15.68
C PRO A 160 -0.83 -2.24 16.74
N ILE A 161 -2.06 -2.70 16.54
CA ILE A 161 -3.13 -2.66 17.54
C ILE A 161 -3.36 -4.04 18.17
N SER A 162 -3.86 -4.05 19.40
CA SER A 162 -4.06 -5.25 20.22
C SER A 162 -5.41 -5.29 20.93
N SER A 163 -6.22 -4.24 20.80
CA SER A 163 -7.55 -4.16 21.42
C SER A 163 -8.53 -3.32 20.60
N THR A 164 -9.83 -3.45 20.90
CA THR A 164 -10.88 -2.61 20.30
C THR A 164 -10.67 -1.13 20.59
N SER A 165 -10.25 -0.77 21.81
CA SER A 165 -9.97 0.62 22.18
C SER A 165 -8.84 1.20 21.32
N GLU A 166 -7.77 0.42 21.11
CA GLU A 166 -6.65 0.82 20.27
C GLU A 166 -7.06 0.95 18.80
N LEU A 167 -7.87 0.02 18.26
CA LEU A 167 -8.42 0.16 16.90
C LEU A 167 -9.20 1.47 16.75
N ILE A 168 -10.11 1.76 17.69
CA ILE A 168 -10.95 2.96 17.63
C ILE A 168 -10.09 4.21 17.67
N LEU A 169 -9.14 4.29 18.60
CA LEU A 169 -8.24 5.44 18.70
C LEU A 169 -7.37 5.58 17.44
N CYS A 170 -6.90 4.46 16.88
CA CYS A 170 -6.11 4.43 15.65
C CYS A 170 -6.90 4.99 14.45
N LEU A 171 -8.14 4.53 14.27
CA LEU A 171 -9.02 5.02 13.20
C LEU A 171 -9.41 6.48 13.41
N SER A 172 -9.72 6.88 14.65
CA SER A 172 -10.19 8.23 14.98
C SER A 172 -9.11 9.30 14.91
N THR A 173 -7.84 8.92 14.79
CA THR A 173 -6.70 9.85 14.72
C THR A 173 -5.89 9.72 13.42
N SER A 174 -6.40 8.97 12.43
CA SER A 174 -5.81 8.81 11.09
C SER A 174 -6.56 9.61 10.03
N ASN A 175 -5.88 10.54 9.37
CA ASN A 175 -6.44 11.30 8.24
C ASN A 175 -6.67 10.40 7.02
N ARG A 176 -5.83 9.38 6.84
CA ARG A 176 -6.05 8.37 5.79
C ARG A 176 -7.36 7.61 6.01
N ALA A 177 -7.62 7.15 7.24
CA ALA A 177 -8.86 6.47 7.58
C ALA A 177 -10.10 7.35 7.33
N ARG A 178 -10.01 8.63 7.71
CA ARG A 178 -11.04 9.62 7.40
C ARG A 178 -11.39 9.64 5.91
N GLY A 179 -10.36 9.79 5.08
CA GLY A 179 -10.52 9.96 3.65
C GLY A 179 -11.08 8.71 2.96
N ASP A 180 -10.80 7.53 3.50
CA ASP A 180 -11.42 6.26 3.08
C ASP A 180 -12.90 6.21 3.46
N PHE A 181 -13.23 6.51 4.72
CA PHE A 181 -14.62 6.51 5.20
C PHE A 181 -15.50 7.53 4.47
N GLU A 182 -15.04 8.78 4.35
CA GLU A 182 -15.79 9.83 3.63
C GLU A 182 -16.08 9.42 2.18
N ALA A 183 -15.10 8.83 1.49
CA ALA A 183 -15.26 8.38 0.11
C ALA A 183 -16.25 7.22 -0.02
N HIS A 184 -16.15 6.22 0.84
CA HIS A 184 -17.06 5.08 0.81
C HIS A 184 -18.48 5.48 1.21
N ILE A 185 -18.65 6.42 2.15
CA ILE A 185 -19.96 6.97 2.51
C ILE A 185 -20.55 7.75 1.33
N GLN A 186 -19.75 8.59 0.67
CA GLN A 186 -20.19 9.38 -0.48
C GLN A 186 -20.60 8.50 -1.66
N ASP A 187 -19.86 7.42 -1.90
CA ASP A 187 -20.09 6.47 -3.01
C ASP A 187 -21.09 5.36 -2.65
N GLU A 188 -21.67 5.37 -1.46
CA GLU A 188 -22.56 4.32 -0.93
C GLU A 188 -21.94 2.90 -0.97
N LYS A 189 -20.63 2.80 -0.74
CA LYS A 189 -19.86 1.55 -0.75
C LYS A 189 -19.68 0.98 0.66
N PRO A 190 -19.54 -0.36 0.79
CA PRO A 190 -19.18 -0.98 2.07
C PRO A 190 -17.81 -0.50 2.55
N ILE A 191 -17.68 -0.22 3.85
CA ILE A 191 -16.40 0.15 4.47
C ILE A 191 -15.80 -1.12 5.07
N HIS A 192 -14.80 -1.69 4.39
CA HIS A 192 -14.15 -2.91 4.88
C HIS A 192 -13.04 -2.58 5.89
N LEU A 193 -12.98 -3.37 6.96
CA LEU A 193 -11.86 -3.42 7.90
C LEU A 193 -11.22 -4.79 7.81
N PHE A 194 -9.92 -4.80 7.57
CA PHE A 194 -9.08 -5.99 7.52
C PHE A 194 -8.12 -5.99 8.71
N LEU A 195 -8.07 -7.10 9.44
CA LEU A 195 -7.02 -7.38 10.42
C LEU A 195 -6.15 -8.53 9.93
N HIS A 196 -4.87 -8.24 9.74
CA HIS A 196 -3.83 -9.22 9.49
C HIS A 196 -2.95 -9.35 10.73
N PRO A 197 -2.33 -10.50 11.02
CA PRO A 197 -1.44 -10.63 12.15
C PRO A 197 -0.27 -9.67 11.97
N TRP A 198 0.15 -9.02 13.05
CA TRP A 198 1.33 -8.17 12.99
C TRP A 198 2.56 -9.01 12.72
N ASP A 199 3.24 -8.70 11.62
CA ASP A 199 4.45 -9.38 11.23
C ASP A 199 5.69 -8.56 11.62
N VAL A 200 6.40 -9.05 12.64
CA VAL A 200 7.64 -8.43 13.13
C VAL A 200 8.82 -8.61 12.18
N THR A 201 8.70 -9.51 11.18
CA THR A 201 9.75 -9.81 10.21
C THR A 201 9.68 -8.92 8.97
N MET A 202 8.63 -8.10 8.84
CA MET A 202 8.48 -7.18 7.72
C MET A 202 9.48 -6.03 7.84
N ASN A 203 10.46 -5.99 6.92
CA ASN A 203 11.51 -4.98 6.88
C ASN A 203 11.30 -4.02 5.70
N GLN A 204 11.03 -2.75 6.03
CA GLN A 204 10.75 -1.68 5.07
C GLN A 204 11.91 -1.38 4.12
N SER A 205 13.15 -1.66 4.51
CA SER A 205 14.33 -1.42 3.66
C SER A 205 14.45 -2.41 2.49
N VAL A 206 13.65 -3.49 2.50
CA VAL A 206 13.58 -4.51 1.45
C VAL A 206 12.15 -4.67 0.93
N GLU A 207 11.37 -3.60 1.06
CA GLU A 207 10.09 -3.41 0.38
C GLU A 207 10.34 -2.68 -0.94
N PHE A 208 9.72 -3.15 -2.01
CA PHE A 208 9.88 -2.65 -3.36
C PHE A 208 8.53 -2.34 -3.99
N ARG A 209 8.47 -1.25 -4.75
CA ARG A 209 7.32 -0.89 -5.57
C ARG A 209 7.58 -1.27 -7.02
N CYS A 210 6.69 -2.06 -7.58
CA CYS A 210 6.68 -2.48 -8.97
C CYS A 210 5.71 -1.60 -9.76
N PHE A 211 6.16 -1.00 -10.87
CA PHE A 211 5.39 -0.05 -11.65
C PHE A 211 4.88 -0.68 -12.95
N VAL A 212 3.55 -0.65 -13.13
CA VAL A 212 2.86 -1.18 -14.31
C VAL A 212 2.06 -0.03 -14.96
N PRO A 213 2.63 0.67 -15.95
CA PRO A 213 1.96 1.80 -16.58
C PRO A 213 0.71 1.33 -17.34
N PRO A 214 -0.21 2.26 -17.70
CA PRO A 214 -1.23 1.98 -18.70
C PRO A 214 -0.64 1.29 -19.93
N TRP A 215 -1.35 0.32 -20.49
CA TRP A 215 -0.81 -0.48 -21.59
C TRP A 215 -1.74 -0.62 -22.78
N LYS A 216 -1.13 -0.65 -23.96
CA LYS A 216 -1.73 -0.82 -25.27
C LYS A 216 -1.75 -2.31 -25.67
N PRO A 217 -2.17 -2.68 -26.90
CA PRO A 217 -2.17 -4.09 -27.33
C PRO A 217 -0.79 -4.75 -27.27
N GLU A 218 0.30 -3.97 -27.23
CA GLU A 218 1.68 -4.46 -27.11
C GLU A 218 1.93 -5.29 -25.83
N GLY A 219 1.05 -5.18 -24.82
CA GLY A 219 1.03 -6.07 -23.66
C GLY A 219 1.33 -5.36 -22.33
N CYS A 220 0.89 -5.98 -21.25
CA CYS A 220 1.13 -5.52 -19.88
C CYS A 220 2.54 -5.92 -19.42
N ARG A 221 3.31 -4.99 -18.87
CA ARG A 221 4.64 -5.27 -18.32
C ARG A 221 4.99 -4.38 -17.14
N ILE A 222 5.89 -4.87 -16.29
CA ILE A 222 6.56 -4.05 -15.28
C ILE A 222 7.63 -3.22 -16.00
N THR A 223 7.61 -1.90 -15.81
CA THR A 223 8.63 -1.02 -16.43
C THR A 223 9.72 -0.59 -15.46
N ALA A 224 9.43 -0.61 -14.15
CA ALA A 224 10.40 -0.28 -13.12
C ALA A 224 10.08 -1.02 -11.81
N ILE A 225 11.12 -1.28 -11.03
CA ILE A 225 11.02 -1.73 -9.64
C ILE A 225 11.96 -0.84 -8.83
N SER A 226 11.48 -0.17 -7.78
CA SER A 226 12.32 0.63 -6.89
C SER A 226 12.13 0.22 -5.45
N GLN A 227 13.15 0.44 -4.61
CA GLN A 227 12.97 0.37 -3.15
C GLN A 227 11.90 1.39 -2.75
N TYR A 228 10.92 0.95 -1.96
CA TYR A 228 9.79 1.77 -1.57
C TYR A 228 10.23 2.85 -0.58
N HIS A 229 10.86 2.43 0.51
CA HIS A 229 11.53 3.33 1.45
C HIS A 229 12.94 3.67 0.97
N TRP A 230 13.04 4.36 -0.16
CA TRP A 230 14.30 4.66 -0.84
C TRP A 230 15.31 5.43 0.03
N TYR A 231 14.84 6.14 1.06
CA TYR A 231 15.70 6.88 2.00
C TYR A 231 16.34 5.98 3.06
N LEU A 232 15.86 4.75 3.22
CA LEU A 232 16.46 3.78 4.14
C LEU A 232 17.64 3.09 3.44
N PRO A 233 18.76 2.90 4.15
CA PRO A 233 19.87 2.14 3.60
C PRO A 233 19.43 0.70 3.33
N PHE A 234 19.91 0.15 2.21
CA PHE A 234 19.71 -1.26 1.90
C PHE A 234 20.52 -2.12 2.90
N PRO A 235 19.91 -3.13 3.55
CA PRO A 235 20.55 -3.91 4.60
C PRO A 235 21.51 -4.96 4.02
N SER A 236 22.67 -4.52 3.55
CA SER A 236 23.67 -5.36 2.87
C SER A 236 24.26 -6.49 3.72
N ASP A 237 24.18 -6.37 5.05
CA ASP A 237 24.69 -7.38 5.99
C ASP A 237 23.86 -8.66 5.98
N ASP A 238 22.54 -8.52 5.76
CA ASP A 238 21.58 -9.63 5.72
C ASP A 238 21.25 -10.06 4.27
N PHE A 239 21.56 -9.20 3.30
CA PHE A 239 21.11 -9.35 1.91
C PHE A 239 22.20 -9.03 0.91
N THR A 240 22.39 -9.90 -0.08
CA THR A 240 23.16 -9.56 -1.28
C THR A 240 22.27 -8.79 -2.26
N PRO A 241 22.59 -7.54 -2.64
CA PRO A 241 21.71 -6.71 -3.47
C PRO A 241 21.27 -7.40 -4.76
N ARG A 242 22.20 -8.05 -5.47
CA ARG A 242 21.89 -8.74 -6.72
C ARG A 242 20.88 -9.86 -6.53
N LEU A 243 21.09 -10.70 -5.52
CA LEU A 243 20.19 -11.82 -5.22
C LEU A 243 18.78 -11.33 -4.85
N VAL A 244 18.69 -10.28 -4.04
CA VAL A 244 17.39 -9.67 -3.68
C VAL A 244 16.69 -9.11 -4.91
N ILE A 245 17.41 -8.44 -5.80
CA ILE A 245 16.84 -7.90 -7.04
C ILE A 245 16.34 -9.03 -7.94
N ASP A 246 17.14 -10.09 -8.13
CA ASP A 246 16.74 -11.23 -8.97
C ASP A 246 15.49 -11.93 -8.40
N LEU A 247 15.40 -12.08 -7.07
CA LEU A 247 14.22 -12.59 -6.38
C LEU A 247 13.01 -11.68 -6.56
N ALA A 248 13.17 -10.37 -6.36
CA ALA A 248 12.12 -9.38 -6.51
C ALA A 248 11.58 -9.35 -7.95
N VAL A 249 12.45 -9.33 -8.96
CA VAL A 249 12.06 -9.34 -10.39
C VAL A 249 11.30 -10.61 -10.74
N SER A 250 11.83 -11.78 -10.34
CA SER A 250 11.20 -13.07 -10.62
C SER A 250 9.80 -13.16 -10.00
N PHE A 251 9.69 -12.82 -8.71
CA PHE A 251 8.42 -12.85 -7.99
C PHE A 251 7.43 -11.81 -8.50
N ALA A 252 7.87 -10.58 -8.78
CA ALA A 252 7.01 -9.53 -9.31
C ALA A 252 6.44 -9.92 -10.68
N THR A 253 7.25 -10.54 -11.54
CA THR A 253 6.82 -11.01 -12.86
C THR A 253 5.72 -12.07 -12.75
N ALA A 254 5.88 -13.03 -11.82
CA ALA A 254 4.85 -14.03 -11.56
C ALA A 254 3.58 -13.38 -10.96
N SER A 255 3.75 -12.52 -9.95
CA SER A 255 2.65 -11.82 -9.27
C SER A 255 1.84 -10.95 -10.21
N LEU A 256 2.46 -10.36 -11.24
CA LEU A 256 1.75 -9.59 -12.27
C LEU A 256 0.66 -10.45 -12.94
N GLN A 257 0.95 -11.71 -13.26
CA GLN A 257 -0.03 -12.60 -13.87
C GLN A 257 -1.21 -12.89 -12.93
N ASP A 258 -0.93 -13.12 -11.65
CA ASP A 258 -1.96 -13.36 -10.63
C ASP A 258 -2.83 -12.12 -10.40
N ILE A 259 -2.24 -10.92 -10.41
CA ILE A 259 -2.97 -9.64 -10.29
C ILE A 259 -3.89 -9.45 -11.49
N LEU A 260 -3.40 -9.70 -12.72
CA LEU A 260 -4.22 -9.57 -13.93
C LEU A 260 -5.36 -10.59 -13.98
N ALA A 261 -5.12 -11.83 -13.54
CA ALA A 261 -6.15 -12.85 -13.41
C ALA A 261 -7.21 -12.45 -12.38
N THR A 262 -6.78 -11.93 -11.22
CA THR A 262 -7.68 -11.41 -10.19
C THR A 262 -8.51 -10.23 -10.72
N ALA A 263 -7.88 -9.31 -11.46
CA ALA A 263 -8.56 -8.17 -12.06
C ALA A 263 -9.62 -8.58 -13.09
N LEU A 264 -9.36 -9.65 -13.85
CA LEU A 264 -10.33 -10.22 -14.79
C LEU A 264 -11.52 -10.82 -14.05
N GLU A 265 -11.28 -11.61 -12.99
CA GLU A 265 -12.32 -12.19 -12.15
C GLU A 265 -13.21 -11.11 -11.50
N LYS A 266 -12.60 -10.01 -11.03
CA LYS A 266 -13.30 -8.89 -10.40
C LYS A 266 -13.93 -7.90 -11.40
N GLY A 267 -13.73 -8.09 -12.70
CA GLY A 267 -14.29 -7.22 -13.73
C GLY A 267 -13.65 -5.84 -13.85
N ILE A 268 -12.48 -5.64 -13.24
CA ILE A 268 -11.74 -4.35 -13.22
C ILE A 268 -10.54 -4.33 -14.18
N TYR A 269 -10.31 -5.41 -14.93
CA TYR A 269 -9.17 -5.55 -15.85
C TYR A 269 -9.05 -4.40 -16.86
N LYS A 270 -10.18 -3.99 -17.47
CA LYS A 270 -10.19 -2.90 -18.45
C LYS A 270 -9.77 -1.57 -17.83
N ASP A 271 -10.17 -1.32 -16.59
CA ASP A 271 -9.81 -0.10 -15.88
C ASP A 271 -8.33 -0.12 -15.49
N LEU A 272 -7.82 -1.23 -14.93
CA LEU A 272 -6.39 -1.37 -14.67
C LEU A 272 -5.54 -1.18 -15.94
N LYS A 273 -6.00 -1.71 -17.09
CA LYS A 273 -5.34 -1.49 -18.37
C LYS A 273 -5.26 -0.01 -18.75
N THR A 274 -6.35 0.71 -18.51
CA THR A 274 -6.49 2.12 -18.89
C THR A 274 -5.67 3.03 -17.98
N TRP A 275 -5.61 2.70 -16.69
CA TRP A 275 -5.04 3.58 -15.67
C TRP A 275 -3.67 3.14 -15.15
N GLY A 276 -3.26 1.91 -15.44
CA GLY A 276 -2.09 1.30 -14.82
C GLY A 276 -2.29 1.04 -13.33
N PHE A 277 -1.31 0.40 -12.72
CA PHE A 277 -1.20 0.25 -11.28
C PHE A 277 0.27 0.18 -10.84
N SER A 278 0.52 0.31 -9.55
CA SER A 278 1.74 -0.21 -8.93
C SER A 278 1.38 -1.26 -7.91
N PHE A 279 2.31 -2.12 -7.54
CA PHE A 279 2.11 -3.04 -6.43
C PHE A 279 3.39 -3.19 -5.63
N ASP A 280 3.24 -3.35 -4.34
CA ASP A 280 4.36 -3.43 -3.41
C ASP A 280 4.62 -4.89 -3.07
N ILE A 281 5.90 -5.25 -3.02
CA ILE A 281 6.40 -6.55 -2.61
C ILE A 281 7.44 -6.38 -1.53
N VAL A 282 7.60 -7.38 -0.66
CA VAL A 282 8.64 -7.38 0.37
C VAL A 282 9.44 -8.68 0.32
N VAL A 283 10.77 -8.57 0.44
CA VAL A 283 11.67 -9.72 0.55
C VAL A 283 11.99 -9.95 2.02
N LYS A 284 11.42 -10.98 2.63
CA LYS A 284 11.52 -11.22 4.10
C LYS A 284 12.71 -12.07 4.51
N GLY A 285 13.38 -12.69 3.55
CA GLY A 285 14.57 -13.47 3.81
C GLY A 285 15.02 -14.24 2.58
N ILE A 286 16.30 -14.61 2.60
CA ILE A 286 16.92 -15.49 1.61
C ILE A 286 17.10 -16.84 2.30
N CYS A 287 16.52 -17.91 1.74
CA CYS A 287 16.78 -19.27 2.20
C CYS A 287 17.38 -20.12 1.06
N PRO A 288 18.02 -21.26 1.37
CA PRO A 288 18.62 -22.12 0.35
C PRO A 288 17.62 -22.67 -0.69
N ALA A 289 16.32 -22.68 -0.38
CA ALA A 289 15.26 -23.10 -1.28
C ALA A 289 14.64 -21.93 -2.09
N GLY A 290 15.12 -20.70 -1.92
CA GLY A 290 14.61 -19.49 -2.57
C GLY A 290 14.45 -18.30 -1.60
N GLY A 291 13.95 -17.17 -2.10
CA GLY A 291 13.56 -16.05 -1.25
C GLY A 291 12.12 -16.17 -0.77
N ASN A 292 11.83 -15.74 0.45
CA ASN A 292 10.44 -15.49 0.85
C ASN A 292 10.06 -14.08 0.38
N VAL A 293 9.31 -14.00 -0.70
CA VAL A 293 8.82 -12.73 -1.26
C VAL A 293 7.29 -12.73 -1.22
N GLU A 294 6.70 -11.63 -0.78
CA GLU A 294 5.26 -11.52 -0.55
C GLU A 294 4.71 -10.26 -1.21
N VAL A 295 3.47 -10.30 -1.72
CA VAL A 295 2.75 -9.10 -2.16
C VAL A 295 2.20 -8.39 -0.92
N VAL A 296 2.34 -7.07 -0.86
CA VAL A 296 1.88 -6.23 0.25
C VAL A 296 0.57 -5.53 -0.10
N GLU A 297 0.55 -4.80 -1.21
CA GLU A 297 -0.62 -4.03 -1.64
C GLU A 297 -0.59 -3.74 -3.14
N ILE A 298 -1.76 -3.44 -3.71
CA ILE A 298 -1.91 -2.88 -5.06
C ILE A 298 -2.33 -1.42 -4.87
N ASN A 299 -1.72 -0.54 -5.67
CA ASN A 299 -1.86 0.90 -5.58
C ASN A 299 -2.15 1.49 -6.98
N PRO A 300 -2.76 2.69 -7.04
CA PRO A 300 -2.85 3.46 -8.27
C PRO A 300 -1.47 3.70 -8.91
N PHE A 301 -1.40 3.69 -10.24
CA PHE A 301 -0.22 4.15 -10.95
C PHE A 301 -0.18 5.69 -10.97
N GLY A 302 1.02 6.24 -10.85
CA GLY A 302 1.22 7.69 -10.84
C GLY A 302 1.16 8.31 -9.43
N ALA A 303 1.36 9.62 -9.37
CA ALA A 303 1.37 10.37 -8.12
C ALA A 303 -0.07 10.68 -7.69
N ARG A 304 -0.60 9.91 -6.73
CA ARG A 304 -1.67 10.42 -5.87
C ARG A 304 -1.06 10.93 -4.59
N ARG A 305 -1.44 12.16 -4.22
CA ARG A 305 -1.09 12.91 -2.98
C ARG A 305 -0.05 12.19 -2.10
N GLY A 306 1.23 12.51 -2.31
CA GLY A 306 2.33 12.09 -1.44
C GLY A 306 3.17 10.90 -1.92
N VAL A 307 2.83 10.27 -3.04
CA VAL A 307 3.71 9.25 -3.66
C VAL A 307 4.56 9.90 -4.75
N GLU A 308 5.86 10.04 -4.47
CA GLU A 308 6.88 10.33 -5.48
C GLU A 308 6.97 9.15 -6.45
N VAL A 309 6.76 9.41 -7.74
CA VAL A 309 6.96 8.42 -8.79
C VAL A 309 8.37 8.59 -9.33
N ARG A 310 9.28 7.69 -8.98
CA ARG A 310 10.56 7.56 -9.66
C ARG A 310 10.45 6.45 -10.69
N ILE A 311 10.19 6.83 -11.95
CA ILE A 311 10.37 5.91 -13.07
C ILE A 311 11.87 5.89 -13.37
N LEU A 312 12.56 4.83 -12.96
CA LEU A 312 13.88 4.51 -13.49
C LEU A 312 13.65 3.70 -14.77
N VAL A 313 13.99 4.31 -15.91
CA VAL A 313 14.12 3.64 -17.22
C VAL A 313 15.57 3.21 -17.39
#